data_AF-A0A9D8L9L5-F1
#
_entry.id   AF-A0A9D8L9L5-F1
#
_cell.length_a   1.000
_cell.length_b   1.000
_cell.length_c   1.000
_cell.angle_alpha   90.00
_cell.angle_beta   90.00
_cell.angle_gamma   90.00
#
_symmetry.space_group_name_H-M   'P 1'
#
loop_
_entity.id
_entity.type
_entity.pdbx_description
1 polymer ?
#
loop_
_entity_poly.entity_id
_entity_poly.type
_entity_poly.pdbx_seq_one_letter_code
_entity_poly.pdbx_strand_id
1 'polypeptide(L)'
;GETVGYGALQTMSRDSRLAVVGIGYADGFFRALSSSNSHRGTNIAIRGQLCPLVGRVSMDMIGVDITDLPTPPAPGEMAEIIGRQVSVDDHADAANTIGYEVLTSLKGRYTRHYVDTPEPSQAR
;
A
#
# COMPACT_ATOMS: atom_id res chain seq x y z
N GLY A 1 -5.53 13.76 19.53
CA GLY A 1 -4.31 13.78 18.70
C GLY A 1 -4.58 14.50 17.40
N GLU A 2 -3.59 14.56 16.53
CA GLU A 2 -3.72 15.08 15.16
C GLU A 2 -4.45 14.09 14.25
N THR A 3 -5.04 14.59 13.16
CA THR A 3 -5.80 13.77 12.21
C THR A 3 -5.06 13.61 10.89
N VAL A 4 -5.29 12.47 10.21
CA VAL A 4 -4.54 12.10 9.00
C VAL A 4 -5.46 11.97 7.79
N GLY A 5 -5.01 12.53 6.66
CA GLY A 5 -5.60 12.35 5.34
C GLY A 5 -6.92 13.11 5.12
N TYR A 6 -7.52 12.88 3.95
CA TYR A 6 -8.69 13.62 3.52
C TYR A 6 -9.93 13.31 4.38
N GLY A 7 -10.54 14.35 4.95
CA GLY A 7 -11.72 14.25 5.80
C GLY A 7 -11.41 13.82 7.25
N ALA A 8 -10.14 13.81 7.66
CA ALA A 8 -9.72 13.62 9.06
C ALA A 8 -10.31 12.37 9.74
N LEU A 9 -10.45 11.27 8.98
CA LEU A 9 -11.15 10.06 9.44
C LEU A 9 -10.39 9.24 10.51
N GLN A 10 -9.11 9.50 10.67
CA GLN A 10 -8.28 8.81 11.65
C GLN A 10 -7.54 9.82 12.51
N THR A 11 -7.70 9.67 13.83
CA THR A 11 -7.05 10.48 14.85
C THR A 11 -5.93 9.66 15.46
N MET A 12 -4.70 10.17 15.45
CA MET A 12 -3.57 9.48 16.06
C MET A 12 -3.72 9.49 17.59
N SER A 13 -3.46 8.33 18.20
CA SER A 13 -3.54 8.12 19.65
C SER A 13 -2.21 8.36 20.37
N ARG A 14 -1.12 8.51 19.62
CA ARG A 14 0.25 8.76 20.09
C ARG A 14 0.97 9.71 19.14
N ASP A 15 2.14 10.18 19.57
CA ASP A 15 3.09 10.81 18.67
C ASP A 15 3.49 9.80 17.61
N SER A 16 3.20 10.12 16.35
CA SER A 16 3.36 9.22 15.23
C SER A 16 4.25 9.83 14.16
N ARG A 17 5.02 8.99 13.49
CA ARG A 17 5.76 9.34 12.29
C ARG A 17 5.12 8.67 11.09
N LEU A 18 4.80 9.45 10.06
CA LEU A 18 4.14 8.95 8.86
C LEU A 18 5.07 9.05 7.65
N ALA A 19 5.04 8.01 6.82
CA ALA A 19 5.59 8.04 5.48
C ALA A 19 4.48 8.27 4.47
N VAL A 20 4.81 8.95 3.37
CA VAL A 20 3.93 9.10 2.20
C VAL A 20 4.45 8.16 1.12
N VAL A 21 3.59 7.27 0.64
CA VAL A 21 3.92 6.34 -0.46
C VAL A 21 3.17 6.78 -1.71
N GLY A 22 3.90 6.88 -2.83
CA GLY A 22 3.38 7.30 -4.13
C GLY A 22 2.59 6.21 -4.85
N ILE A 23 1.44 5.86 -4.28
CA ILE A 23 0.46 4.95 -4.85
C ILE A 23 -0.93 5.42 -4.43
N GLY A 24 -1.92 5.30 -5.31
CA GLY A 24 -3.31 5.58 -4.99
C GLY A 24 -4.31 4.89 -5.90
N TYR A 25 -5.58 5.30 -5.81
CA TYR A 25 -6.66 4.66 -6.56
C TYR A 25 -6.57 4.87 -8.08
N ALA A 26 -5.79 5.84 -8.54
CA ALA A 26 -5.50 6.02 -9.96
C ALA A 26 -4.51 4.98 -10.49
N ASP A 27 -3.78 4.28 -9.61
CA ASP A 27 -2.91 3.16 -9.95
C ASP A 27 -3.64 1.80 -9.85
N GLY A 28 -4.84 1.78 -9.27
CA GLY A 28 -5.61 0.56 -9.02
C GLY A 28 -5.71 0.19 -7.54
N PHE A 29 -5.00 0.90 -6.64
CA PHE A 29 -5.03 0.63 -5.22
C PHE A 29 -6.39 1.01 -4.61
N PHE A 30 -7.15 0.03 -4.14
CA PHE A 30 -8.55 0.23 -3.78
C PHE A 30 -8.75 1.28 -2.70
N ARG A 31 -9.69 2.21 -2.93
CA ARG A 31 -10.09 3.20 -1.93
C ARG A 31 -10.67 2.55 -0.67
N ALA A 32 -11.21 1.34 -0.78
CA ALA A 32 -11.70 0.53 0.33
C ALA A 32 -10.60 0.13 1.33
N LEU A 33 -9.32 0.10 0.91
CA LEU A 33 -8.18 -0.20 1.79
C LEU A 33 -7.84 0.93 2.78
N SER A 34 -8.60 2.03 2.73
CA SER A 34 -8.47 3.17 3.64
C SER A 34 -8.68 2.75 5.09
N SER A 35 -8.01 3.44 6.02
CA SER A 35 -8.19 3.29 7.45
C SER A 35 -8.97 4.47 8.05
N SER A 36 -9.66 4.21 9.17
CA SER A 36 -10.39 5.20 9.97
C SER A 36 -10.33 4.83 11.46
N ASN A 37 -10.92 5.64 12.32
CA ASN A 37 -11.04 5.29 13.75
C ASN A 37 -11.85 4.01 14.02
N SER A 38 -12.78 3.63 13.14
CA SER A 38 -13.66 2.47 13.33
C SER A 38 -13.34 1.27 12.43
N HIS A 39 -12.42 1.44 11.49
CA HIS A 39 -12.06 0.41 10.52
C HIS A 39 -10.57 0.44 10.25
N ARG A 40 -9.92 -0.71 10.40
CA ARG A 40 -8.50 -0.87 10.10
C ARG A 40 -8.33 -1.13 8.61
N GLY A 41 -7.54 -0.28 7.95
CA GLY A 41 -7.15 -0.50 6.56
C GLY A 41 -6.11 -1.61 6.40
N THR A 42 -5.53 -1.68 5.19
CA THR A 42 -4.48 -2.65 4.87
C THR A 42 -3.11 -2.28 5.48
N ASN A 43 -2.13 -3.15 5.29
CA ASN A 43 -0.73 -2.90 5.61
C ASN A 43 0.10 -2.68 4.33
N ILE A 44 1.20 -1.94 4.49
CA ILE A 44 2.27 -1.80 3.51
C ILE A 44 3.55 -2.28 4.19
N ALA A 45 4.43 -2.97 3.48
CA ALA A 45 5.70 -3.40 4.05
C ALA A 45 6.84 -2.41 3.71
N ILE A 46 7.60 -1.98 4.71
CA ILE A 46 8.82 -1.16 4.55
C ILE A 46 9.95 -1.89 5.25
N ARG A 47 11.05 -2.18 4.54
CA ARG A 47 12.16 -3.02 5.04
C ARG A 47 11.69 -4.38 5.60
N GLY A 48 10.64 -4.93 5.00
CA GLY A 48 10.04 -6.19 5.43
C GLY A 48 9.24 -6.13 6.74
N GLN A 49 9.02 -4.95 7.31
CA GLN A 49 8.15 -4.73 8.47
C GLN A 49 6.79 -4.23 8.01
N LEU A 50 5.71 -4.78 8.59
CA LEU A 50 4.35 -4.34 8.29
C LEU A 50 4.05 -3.00 8.96
N CYS A 51 3.67 -2.03 8.16
CA CYS A 51 3.31 -0.69 8.58
C CYS A 51 1.84 -0.42 8.18
N PRO A 52 0.96 -0.05 9.11
CA PRO A 52 -0.45 0.12 8.79
C PRO A 52 -0.68 1.38 7.94
N LEU A 53 -1.55 1.26 6.95
CA LEU A 53 -2.08 2.42 6.23
C LEU A 53 -2.92 3.25 7.20
N VAL A 54 -2.75 4.57 7.17
CA VAL A 54 -3.51 5.52 7.99
C VAL A 54 -4.31 6.49 7.13
N GLY A 55 -5.56 6.71 7.51
CA GLY A 55 -6.48 7.58 6.80
C GLY A 55 -6.86 7.06 5.41
N ARG A 56 -7.26 7.99 4.54
CA ARG A 56 -7.79 7.64 3.21
C ARG A 56 -6.72 7.43 2.16
N VAL A 57 -6.97 6.44 1.29
CA VAL A 57 -6.32 6.33 -0.02
C VAL A 57 -6.73 7.51 -0.89
N SER A 58 -5.74 8.29 -1.31
CA SER A 58 -5.92 9.43 -2.24
C SER A 58 -5.70 8.98 -3.68
N MET A 59 -5.76 9.92 -4.63
CA MET A 59 -5.61 9.60 -6.06
C MET A 59 -4.25 8.98 -6.35
N ASP A 60 -3.19 9.54 -5.75
CA ASP A 60 -1.80 9.24 -6.08
C ASP A 60 -0.93 8.92 -4.84
N MET A 61 -1.50 9.01 -3.63
CA MET A 61 -0.75 8.86 -2.38
C MET A 61 -1.54 8.17 -1.27
N ILE A 62 -0.80 7.48 -0.40
CA ILE A 62 -1.28 6.95 0.88
C ILE A 62 -0.37 7.39 2.02
N GLY A 63 -0.92 7.50 3.23
CA GLY A 63 -0.16 7.66 4.46
C GLY A 63 0.06 6.31 5.14
N VAL A 64 1.26 6.08 5.64
CA VAL A 64 1.65 4.84 6.33
C VAL A 64 2.29 5.18 7.66
N ASP A 65 1.81 4.58 8.75
CA ASP A 65 2.42 4.78 10.08
C ASP A 65 3.70 3.95 10.20
N ILE A 66 4.82 4.65 10.34
CA ILE A 66 6.17 4.10 10.46
C ILE A 66 6.77 4.30 11.85
N THR A 67 5.93 4.63 12.84
CA THR A 67 6.36 4.96 14.21
C THR A 67 7.18 3.85 14.85
N ASP A 68 6.82 2.58 14.58
CA ASP A 68 7.47 1.42 15.17
C ASP A 68 8.72 0.94 14.38
N LEU A 69 9.10 1.62 13.28
CA LEU A 69 10.35 1.32 12.60
C LEU A 69 11.55 1.82 13.42
N PRO A 70 12.64 1.02 13.56
CA PRO A 70 13.82 1.43 14.33
C PRO A 70 14.47 2.74 13.84
N THR A 71 14.43 2.97 12.52
CA THR A 71 14.88 4.20 11.90
C THR A 71 13.94 4.58 10.76
N PRO A 72 13.68 5.89 10.53
CA PRO A 72 12.83 6.30 9.43
C PRO A 72 13.46 5.96 8.07
N PRO A 73 12.67 5.51 7.08
CA PRO A 73 13.13 5.35 5.71
C PRO A 73 13.50 6.70 5.09
N ALA A 74 14.43 6.69 4.15
CA ALA A 74 14.79 7.88 3.39
C ALA A 74 13.78 8.11 2.24
N PRO A 75 13.58 9.37 1.79
CA PRO A 75 12.82 9.62 0.57
C PRO A 75 13.37 8.84 -0.62
N GLY A 76 12.48 8.17 -1.37
CA GLY A 76 12.85 7.32 -2.51
C GLY A 76 13.13 5.86 -2.17
N GLU A 77 13.14 5.49 -0.88
CA GLU A 77 13.20 4.09 -0.48
C GLU A 77 11.91 3.34 -0.86
N MET A 78 12.05 2.07 -1.25
CA MET A 78 10.95 1.27 -1.77
C MET A 78 10.04 0.75 -0.65
N ALA A 79 8.74 0.75 -0.93
CA ALA A 79 7.72 0.09 -0.13
C ALA A 79 7.15 -1.10 -0.92
N GLU A 80 6.92 -2.21 -0.24
CA GLU A 80 6.28 -3.39 -0.80
C GLU A 80 4.77 -3.28 -0.63
N ILE A 81 4.06 -3.16 -1.76
CA ILE A 81 2.60 -3.11 -1.80
C ILE A 81 2.03 -4.54 -1.90
N ILE A 82 2.54 -5.34 -2.84
CA ILE A 82 2.19 -6.75 -3.01
C ILE A 82 3.50 -7.53 -3.12
N GLY A 83 3.67 -8.57 -2.31
CA GLY A 83 4.90 -9.35 -2.24
C GLY A 83 4.85 -10.42 -1.15
N ARG A 84 6.01 -10.71 -0.57
CA ARG A 84 6.19 -11.77 0.43
C ARG A 84 5.64 -11.38 1.80
N GLN A 85 5.57 -10.10 2.13
CA GLN A 85 5.09 -9.59 3.41
C GLN A 85 3.63 -9.18 3.35
N VAL A 86 3.18 -8.66 2.20
CA VAL A 86 1.78 -8.31 1.96
C VAL A 86 1.30 -9.05 0.73
N SER A 87 0.47 -10.06 0.90
CA SER A 87 -0.06 -10.85 -0.20
C SER A 87 -1.19 -10.12 -0.94
N VAL A 88 -1.58 -10.65 -2.10
CA VAL A 88 -2.76 -10.18 -2.83
C VAL A 88 -4.03 -10.36 -1.99
N ASP A 89 -4.13 -11.48 -1.26
CA ASP A 89 -5.31 -11.82 -0.48
C ASP A 89 -5.43 -10.96 0.78
N ASP A 90 -4.31 -10.50 1.36
CA ASP A 90 -4.35 -9.52 2.46
C ASP A 90 -5.08 -8.23 2.06
N HIS A 91 -4.87 -7.77 0.82
CA HIS A 91 -5.62 -6.61 0.30
C HIS A 91 -7.06 -6.97 -0.06
N ALA A 92 -7.29 -8.17 -0.59
CA ALA A 92 -8.63 -8.63 -0.93
C ALA A 92 -9.52 -8.68 0.31
N ASP A 93 -9.04 -9.28 1.40
CA ASP A 93 -9.72 -9.39 2.68
C ASP A 93 -9.98 -7.99 3.28
N ALA A 94 -8.97 -7.12 3.28
CA ALA A 94 -9.11 -5.74 3.77
C ALA A 94 -10.12 -4.92 2.95
N ALA A 95 -10.26 -5.19 1.66
CA ALA A 95 -11.22 -4.52 0.78
C ALA A 95 -12.56 -5.26 0.63
N ASN A 96 -12.75 -6.39 1.32
CA ASN A 96 -13.92 -7.26 1.21
C ASN A 96 -14.22 -7.68 -0.24
N THR A 97 -13.20 -8.23 -0.91
CA THR A 97 -13.26 -8.75 -2.27
C THR A 97 -12.33 -9.98 -2.42
N ILE A 98 -12.00 -10.38 -3.64
CA ILE A 98 -11.14 -11.50 -3.98
C ILE A 98 -9.84 -11.02 -4.65
N GLY A 99 -8.77 -11.79 -4.52
CA GLY A 99 -7.46 -11.43 -5.08
C GLY A 99 -7.45 -11.20 -6.60
N TYR A 100 -8.38 -11.83 -7.33
CA TYR A 100 -8.55 -11.57 -8.76
C TYR A 100 -8.89 -10.11 -9.07
N GLU A 101 -9.75 -9.48 -8.27
CA GLU A 101 -10.08 -8.06 -8.45
C GLU A 101 -8.87 -7.18 -8.14
N VAL A 102 -8.11 -7.50 -7.08
CA VAL A 102 -6.87 -6.79 -6.74
C VAL A 102 -5.90 -6.82 -7.91
N LEU A 103 -5.62 -7.99 -8.47
CA LEU A 103 -4.68 -8.14 -9.59
C LEU A 103 -5.15 -7.48 -10.89
N THR A 104 -6.43 -7.60 -11.23
CA THR A 104 -6.99 -7.03 -12.46
C THR A 104 -7.25 -5.53 -12.37
N SER A 105 -7.26 -4.97 -11.16
CA SER A 105 -7.42 -3.52 -10.95
C SER A 105 -6.17 -2.69 -11.25
N LEU A 106 -4.98 -3.31 -11.31
CA LEU A 106 -3.71 -2.61 -11.52
C LEU A 106 -3.69 -1.89 -12.87
N LYS A 107 -3.58 -0.55 -12.83
CA LYS A 107 -3.72 0.34 -14.01
C LYS A 107 -2.38 0.61 -14.72
N GLY A 108 -2.43 1.40 -15.78
CA GLY A 108 -1.30 1.64 -16.70
C GLY A 108 -0.17 2.53 -16.20
N ARG A 109 -0.17 2.98 -14.94
CA ARG A 109 0.86 3.88 -14.39
C ARG A 109 2.10 3.15 -13.86
N TYR A 110 2.03 1.83 -13.72
CA TYR A 110 3.18 1.03 -13.30
C TYR A 110 4.20 0.86 -14.43
N THR A 111 5.47 0.99 -14.08
CA THR A 111 6.55 0.46 -14.92
C THR A 111 6.58 -1.06 -14.76
N ARG A 112 6.38 -1.80 -15.86
CA ARG A 112 6.34 -3.26 -15.84
C ARG A 112 7.68 -3.83 -16.27
N HIS A 113 8.32 -4.59 -15.38
CA HIS A 113 9.52 -5.36 -15.66
C HIS A 113 9.14 -6.84 -15.64
N TYR A 114 9.25 -7.52 -16.78
CA TYR A 114 8.99 -8.96 -16.88
C TYR A 114 10.30 -9.70 -16.66
N VAL A 115 10.38 -10.42 -15.54
CA VAL A 115 11.50 -11.31 -15.23
C VAL A 115 11.23 -12.69 -15.82
N ASP A 116 12.29 -13.43 -16.15
CA ASP A 116 12.22 -14.81 -16.65
C ASP A 116 11.43 -15.01 -17.95
N THR A 117 11.35 -13.98 -18.81
CA THR A 117 10.84 -14.17 -20.17
C THR A 117 11.86 -15.03 -20.94
N PRO A 118 11.52 -16.25 -21.38
CA PRO A 118 12.45 -17.02 -22.21
C PRO A 118 12.70 -16.23 -23.50
N GLU A 119 13.98 -16.16 -23.90
CA GLU A 119 14.38 -15.61 -25.20
C GLU A 119 13.52 -16.23 -26.31
N PRO A 120 13.03 -15.44 -27.30
CA PRO A 120 12.20 -15.97 -28.39
C PRO A 120 12.83 -17.13 -29.16
N SER A 121 14.15 -17.32 -29.05
CA SER A 121 14.91 -18.41 -29.65
C SER A 121 14.74 -19.78 -28.95
N GLN A 122 14.19 -19.82 -27.73
CA GLN A 122 14.03 -21.04 -26.92
C GLN A 122 12.58 -21.57 -26.89
N ALA A 123 11.65 -20.89 -27.56
CA ALA A 123 10.28 -21.36 -27.78
C ALA A 123 10.21 -22.18 -29.08
N ARG A 124 10.78 -23.39 -29.09
CA ARG A 124 10.52 -24.43 -30.11
C ARG A 124 10.51 -25.81 -29.49
#